data_AF-A0A401TML2-F1
#
_entry.id   AF-A0A401TML2-F1
#
_cell.length_a   1.000
_cell.length_b   1.000
_cell.length_c   1.000
_cell.angle_alpha   90.00
_cell.angle_beta   90.00
_cell.angle_gamma   90.00
#
_symmetry.space_group_name_H-M   'P 1'
#
loop_
_entity.id
_entity.type
_entity.pdbx_description
1 polymer ?
#
loop_
_entity_poly.entity_id
_entity_poly.type
_entity_poly.pdbx_seq_one_letter_code
_entity_poly.pdbx_strand_id
1 'polypeptide(L)'
;QSRQLRAAGSESESRQLQAAGSESESRQLQAAGSASESRQPRAADSQSQSRQLRAADGESESWQLRAAGSESEGRQLGAAGSESESRQLGAAGSESESRQLGAAGSESEGRQLGVAGSESESRQLGAAGSESEGRHLRAAGSKCESRQLRAAGSESRQLRAAGSENERRQLGAAGTESESRQPRAAGGESESRQLTAAGSESESRQLRAAGSESESRQLRAAGSESESRQPRAAGGESESRQLRAAGSESESRQLRAAGSERAGSSEWQAVSESRQLSEAGSEIEL
;
A
#
# COMPACT_ATOMS: atom_id res chain seq x y z
N GLN A 1 -26.37 -19.51 -4.56
CA GLN A 1 -27.14 -18.79 -3.52
C GLN A 1 -26.40 -17.51 -3.10
N SER A 2 -27.11 -16.38 -3.08
CA SER A 2 -26.58 -15.06 -2.67
C SER A 2 -27.05 -14.69 -1.26
N ARG A 3 -26.16 -14.17 -0.42
CA ARG A 3 -26.49 -13.66 0.93
C ARG A 3 -26.18 -12.18 1.05
N GLN A 4 -27.17 -11.39 1.47
CA GLN A 4 -27.04 -9.96 1.68
C GLN A 4 -27.47 -9.61 3.11
N LEU A 5 -26.63 -8.86 3.85
CA LEU A 5 -27.03 -8.25 5.12
C LEU A 5 -26.73 -6.75 5.07
N ARG A 6 -27.70 -5.95 5.50
CA ARG A 6 -27.61 -4.50 5.53
C ARG A 6 -28.05 -3.99 6.90
N ALA A 7 -27.25 -3.13 7.51
CA ALA A 7 -27.64 -2.40 8.71
C ALA A 7 -27.42 -0.90 8.52
N ALA A 8 -28.41 -0.11 8.90
CA ALA A 8 -28.37 1.36 8.85
C ALA A 8 -28.85 1.92 10.20
N GLY A 9 -28.39 3.12 10.58
CA GLY A 9 -28.95 3.86 11.71
C GLY A 9 -28.05 4.96 12.23
N SER A 10 -28.65 5.88 12.99
CA SER A 10 -28.08 7.20 13.26
C SER A 10 -27.08 7.20 14.43
N GLU A 11 -27.38 6.52 15.53
CA GLU A 11 -26.56 6.55 16.77
C GLU A 11 -26.45 5.14 17.37
N SER A 12 -25.25 4.74 17.78
CA SER A 12 -25.00 3.49 18.51
C SER A 12 -23.63 3.50 19.19
N GLU A 13 -23.55 3.00 20.42
CA GLU A 13 -22.25 2.75 21.10
C GLU A 13 -21.43 1.71 20.30
N SER A 14 -22.06 0.63 19.83
CA SER A 14 -21.36 -0.43 19.09
C SER A 14 -22.23 -1.10 18.03
N ARG A 15 -21.68 -1.31 16.82
CA ARG A 15 -22.34 -2.10 15.76
C ARG A 15 -21.46 -3.21 15.24
N GLN A 16 -21.91 -4.45 15.40
CA GLN A 16 -21.24 -5.64 14.88
C GLN A 16 -22.12 -6.33 13.86
N LEU A 17 -21.59 -6.61 12.67
CA LEU A 17 -22.26 -7.40 11.64
C LEU A 17 -21.38 -8.55 11.23
N GLN A 18 -21.89 -9.77 11.32
CA GLN A 18 -21.13 -10.98 11.02
C GLN A 18 -21.88 -11.85 10.01
N ALA A 19 -21.20 -12.23 8.93
CA ALA A 19 -21.67 -13.28 8.03
C ALA A 19 -20.63 -14.40 7.94
N ALA A 20 -21.04 -15.61 8.34
CA ALA A 20 -20.25 -16.83 8.19
C ALA A 20 -20.96 -17.84 7.26
N GLY A 21 -20.21 -18.73 6.63
CA GLY A 21 -20.72 -19.91 5.96
C GLY A 21 -19.61 -20.77 5.36
N SER A 22 -20.00 -21.76 4.57
CA SER A 22 -19.07 -22.69 3.90
C SER A 22 -18.99 -22.46 2.39
N GLU A 23 -20.12 -22.14 1.74
CA GLU A 23 -20.20 -21.89 0.29
C GLU A 23 -21.21 -20.78 -0.01
N SER A 24 -20.91 -19.90 -0.97
CA SER A 24 -21.85 -18.91 -1.52
C SER A 24 -21.40 -18.36 -2.87
N GLU A 25 -22.34 -18.16 -3.80
CA GLU A 25 -22.04 -17.45 -5.06
C GLU A 25 -21.67 -15.99 -4.78
N SER A 26 -22.38 -15.33 -3.87
CA SER A 26 -22.12 -13.92 -3.55
C SER A 26 -22.45 -13.61 -2.09
N ARG A 27 -21.57 -12.87 -1.41
CA ARG A 27 -21.82 -12.31 -0.07
C ARG A 27 -21.62 -10.81 -0.04
N GLN A 28 -22.64 -10.09 0.41
CA GLN A 28 -22.61 -8.64 0.56
C GLN A 28 -22.98 -8.22 1.98
N LEU A 29 -22.09 -7.45 2.63
CA LEU A 29 -22.34 -6.78 3.91
C LEU A 29 -22.27 -5.28 3.75
N GLN A 30 -23.32 -4.57 4.17
CA GLN A 30 -23.38 -3.12 4.12
C GLN A 30 -23.72 -2.56 5.51
N ALA A 31 -22.86 -1.68 6.02
CA ALA A 31 -23.11 -0.92 7.26
C ALA A 31 -23.09 0.59 6.95
N ALA A 32 -24.13 1.32 7.33
CA ALA A 32 -24.19 2.77 7.18
C ALA A 32 -24.67 3.45 8.46
N GLY A 33 -24.18 4.65 8.75
CA GLY A 33 -24.72 5.47 9.85
C GLY A 33 -24.08 6.83 9.97
N SER A 34 -24.46 7.56 11.02
CA SER A 34 -24.05 8.96 11.21
C SER A 34 -23.07 9.13 12.37
N ALA A 35 -23.28 8.44 13.49
CA ALA A 35 -22.40 8.48 14.66
C ALA A 35 -22.31 7.11 15.34
N SER A 36 -21.10 6.65 15.68
CA SER A 36 -20.89 5.48 16.56
C SER A 36 -19.51 5.42 17.20
N GLU A 37 -19.38 4.88 18.42
CA GLU A 37 -18.05 4.67 19.02
C GLU A 37 -17.28 3.53 18.32
N SER A 38 -17.96 2.42 17.99
CA SER A 38 -17.29 1.31 17.31
C SER A 38 -18.14 0.59 16.25
N ARG A 39 -17.52 0.26 15.12
CA ARG A 39 -18.18 -0.48 14.03
C ARG A 39 -17.30 -1.58 13.42
N GLN A 40 -17.83 -2.82 13.43
CA GLN A 40 -17.08 -4.03 13.07
C GLN A 40 -17.84 -4.99 12.13
N PRO A 41 -17.86 -4.76 10.81
CA PRO A 41 -18.39 -5.73 9.85
C PRO A 41 -17.35 -6.81 9.51
N ARG A 42 -17.76 -8.08 9.60
CA ARG A 42 -16.92 -9.26 9.38
C ARG A 42 -17.60 -10.27 8.46
N ALA A 43 -16.85 -10.77 7.47
CA ALA A 43 -17.28 -11.91 6.65
C ALA A 43 -16.23 -13.01 6.63
N ALA A 44 -16.67 -14.25 6.85
CA ALA A 44 -15.83 -15.45 6.76
C ALA A 44 -16.53 -16.52 5.92
N ASP A 45 -15.82 -17.13 4.97
CA ASP A 45 -16.37 -18.23 4.17
C ASP A 45 -15.25 -19.08 3.57
N SER A 46 -15.49 -20.39 3.40
CA SER A 46 -14.49 -21.27 2.79
C SER A 46 -14.40 -21.04 1.28
N GLN A 47 -15.54 -21.01 0.58
CA GLN A 47 -15.64 -20.90 -0.89
C GLN A 47 -16.64 -19.81 -1.30
N SER A 48 -16.23 -18.83 -2.10
CA SER A 48 -17.22 -17.90 -2.67
C SER A 48 -16.75 -17.20 -3.94
N GLN A 49 -17.59 -17.06 -4.97
CA GLN A 49 -17.21 -16.30 -6.16
C GLN A 49 -16.92 -14.83 -5.80
N SER A 50 -17.87 -14.13 -5.15
CA SER A 50 -17.67 -12.72 -4.82
C SER A 50 -18.00 -12.34 -3.36
N ARG A 51 -17.13 -11.52 -2.76
CA ARG A 51 -17.32 -10.96 -1.42
C ARG A 51 -17.16 -9.46 -1.41
N GLN A 52 -18.17 -8.76 -0.92
CA GLN A 52 -18.17 -7.30 -0.78
C GLN A 52 -18.53 -6.92 0.66
N LEU A 53 -17.65 -6.21 1.36
CA LEU A 53 -18.05 -5.45 2.56
C LEU A 53 -17.86 -3.97 2.33
N ARG A 54 -18.92 -3.21 2.61
CA ARG A 54 -18.92 -1.75 2.53
C ARG A 54 -19.38 -1.17 3.85
N ALA A 55 -18.65 -0.18 4.33
CA ALA A 55 -19.06 0.65 5.43
C ALA A 55 -18.95 2.13 5.09
N ALA A 56 -19.94 2.93 5.49
CA ALA A 56 -19.96 4.37 5.32
C ALA A 56 -20.44 5.04 6.61
N ASP A 57 -19.78 6.13 7.03
CA ASP A 57 -20.17 6.85 8.24
C ASP A 57 -19.92 8.36 8.21
N GLY A 58 -20.57 9.07 9.13
CA GLY A 58 -20.27 10.47 9.42
C GLY A 58 -19.08 10.57 10.38
N GLU A 59 -19.29 10.10 11.60
CA GLU A 59 -18.39 10.26 12.74
C GLU A 59 -18.23 8.91 13.47
N SER A 60 -16.99 8.46 13.70
CA SER A 60 -16.78 7.32 14.59
C SER A 60 -15.38 7.24 15.19
N GLU A 61 -15.27 6.87 16.46
CA GLU A 61 -13.97 6.66 17.09
C GLU A 61 -13.21 5.52 16.39
N SER A 62 -13.84 4.35 16.19
CA SER A 62 -13.13 3.18 15.67
C SER A 62 -13.86 2.33 14.62
N TRP A 63 -13.11 1.95 13.59
CA TRP A 63 -13.58 1.14 12.44
C TRP A 63 -12.73 -0.11 12.20
N GLN A 64 -13.39 -1.26 12.07
CA GLN A 64 -12.73 -2.50 11.66
C GLN A 64 -13.54 -3.32 10.64
N LEU A 65 -13.05 -3.41 9.39
CA LEU A 65 -13.62 -4.24 8.34
C LEU A 65 -12.72 -5.46 8.07
N ARG A 66 -13.27 -6.67 8.19
CA ARG A 66 -12.49 -7.91 7.96
C ARG A 66 -13.20 -8.89 7.02
N ALA A 67 -12.47 -9.35 6.02
CA ALA A 67 -12.85 -10.51 5.20
C ALA A 67 -11.80 -11.61 5.28
N ALA A 68 -12.22 -12.84 5.55
CA ALA A 68 -11.36 -14.02 5.54
C ALA A 68 -11.97 -15.15 4.70
N GLY A 69 -11.15 -16.01 4.10
CA GLY A 69 -11.61 -17.25 3.46
C GLY A 69 -10.56 -17.99 2.67
N SER A 70 -10.84 -19.22 2.27
CA SER A 70 -9.87 -20.06 1.56
C SER A 70 -9.79 -19.69 0.08
N GLU A 71 -10.91 -19.66 -0.64
CA GLU A 71 -10.94 -19.41 -2.09
C GLU A 71 -12.01 -18.39 -2.49
N SER A 72 -11.67 -17.49 -3.42
CA SER A 72 -12.62 -16.56 -4.04
C SER A 72 -12.15 -15.96 -5.36
N GLU A 73 -13.04 -15.75 -6.32
CA GLU A 73 -12.75 -14.94 -7.52
C GLU A 73 -12.50 -13.47 -7.10
N GLY A 74 -13.35 -12.89 -6.24
CA GLY A 74 -13.23 -11.48 -5.85
C GLY A 74 -13.47 -11.16 -4.38
N ARG A 75 -12.59 -10.31 -3.81
CA ARG A 75 -12.78 -9.71 -2.47
C ARG A 75 -12.65 -8.19 -2.53
N GLN A 76 -13.71 -7.48 -2.17
CA GLN A 76 -13.74 -6.03 -2.12
C GLN A 76 -14.12 -5.54 -0.70
N LEU A 77 -13.27 -4.72 -0.11
CA LEU A 77 -13.53 -4.04 1.16
C LEU A 77 -13.45 -2.53 0.95
N GLY A 78 -14.50 -1.81 1.35
CA GLY A 78 -14.55 -0.36 1.24
C GLY A 78 -15.00 0.30 2.54
N ALA A 79 -14.25 1.30 3.01
CA ALA A 79 -14.69 2.22 4.05
C ALA A 79 -14.67 3.66 3.54
N ALA A 80 -15.74 4.41 3.79
CA ALA A 80 -15.82 5.84 3.55
C ALA A 80 -16.34 6.55 4.80
N GLY A 81 -15.97 7.80 5.02
CA GLY A 81 -16.63 8.64 6.03
C GLY A 81 -15.86 9.92 6.35
N SER A 82 -16.50 10.85 7.04
CA SER A 82 -15.95 12.19 7.25
C SER A 82 -14.86 12.21 8.33
N GLU A 83 -15.15 11.69 9.52
CA GLU A 83 -14.24 11.78 10.68
C GLU A 83 -14.09 10.44 11.40
N SER A 84 -12.85 10.05 11.72
CA SER A 84 -12.61 8.91 12.61
C SER A 84 -11.24 8.93 13.26
N GLU A 85 -11.11 8.54 14.52
CA GLU A 85 -9.79 8.35 15.13
C GLU A 85 -9.02 7.23 14.41
N SER A 86 -9.65 6.06 14.22
CA SER A 86 -8.95 4.88 13.68
C SER A 86 -9.75 4.02 12.70
N ARG A 87 -9.13 3.69 11.54
CA ARG A 87 -9.71 2.79 10.53
C ARG A 87 -8.80 1.62 10.16
N GLN A 88 -9.30 0.40 10.31
CA GLN A 88 -8.61 -0.84 9.97
C GLN A 88 -9.39 -1.68 8.97
N LEU A 89 -8.76 -2.00 7.84
CA LEU A 89 -9.33 -2.84 6.78
C LEU A 89 -8.40 -4.02 6.52
N GLY A 90 -8.94 -5.24 6.57
CA GLY A 90 -8.14 -6.46 6.41
C GLY A 90 -8.80 -7.53 5.54
N ALA A 91 -8.09 -7.99 4.51
CA ALA A 91 -8.47 -9.19 3.75
C ALA A 91 -7.40 -10.27 3.86
N ALA A 92 -7.80 -11.47 4.29
CA ALA A 92 -6.94 -12.64 4.38
C ALA A 92 -7.52 -13.84 3.62
N GLY A 93 -6.66 -14.74 3.15
CA GLY A 93 -7.09 -15.97 2.50
C GLY A 93 -6.00 -16.67 1.69
N SER A 94 -6.23 -17.92 1.30
CA SER A 94 -5.25 -18.72 0.56
C SER A 94 -5.19 -18.27 -0.90
N GLU A 95 -6.30 -18.44 -1.64
CA GLU A 95 -6.38 -18.25 -3.09
C GLU A 95 -7.41 -17.16 -3.42
N SER A 96 -7.06 -16.22 -4.29
CA SER A 96 -8.07 -15.35 -4.92
C SER A 96 -7.61 -14.74 -6.24
N GLU A 97 -8.47 -14.62 -7.25
CA GLU A 97 -8.09 -13.87 -8.46
C GLU A 97 -7.83 -12.39 -8.10
N SER A 98 -8.77 -11.75 -7.37
CA SER A 98 -8.66 -10.32 -7.06
C SER A 98 -8.96 -9.94 -5.61
N ARG A 99 -8.12 -9.06 -5.05
CA ARG A 99 -8.33 -8.44 -3.72
C ARG A 99 -8.16 -6.93 -3.78
N GLN A 100 -9.21 -6.21 -3.40
CA GLN A 100 -9.26 -4.75 -3.40
C GLN A 100 -9.67 -4.23 -2.02
N LEU A 101 -8.86 -3.35 -1.43
CA LEU A 101 -9.24 -2.58 -0.24
C LEU A 101 -9.11 -1.09 -0.51
N GLY A 102 -10.15 -0.35 -0.16
CA GLY A 102 -10.20 1.10 -0.27
C GLY A 102 -10.66 1.74 1.03
N ALA A 103 -9.93 2.75 1.50
CA ALA A 103 -10.40 3.64 2.56
C ALA A 103 -10.33 5.09 2.09
N ALA A 104 -11.43 5.83 2.23
CA ALA A 104 -11.51 7.24 1.93
C ALA A 104 -12.10 8.02 3.13
N GLY A 105 -11.73 9.28 3.28
CA GLY A 105 -12.35 10.18 4.25
C GLY A 105 -11.63 11.51 4.37
N SER A 106 -12.22 12.47 5.05
CA SER A 106 -11.66 13.81 5.20
C SER A 106 -10.60 13.85 6.29
N GLU A 107 -10.98 13.43 7.51
CA GLU A 107 -10.17 13.52 8.73
C GLU A 107 -9.99 12.12 9.35
N SER A 108 -8.76 11.68 9.61
CA SER A 108 -8.53 10.52 10.50
C SER A 108 -7.14 10.46 11.13
N GLU A 109 -7.05 10.16 12.43
CA GLU A 109 -5.75 10.01 13.11
C GLU A 109 -4.96 8.78 12.60
N GLY A 110 -5.64 7.70 12.20
CA GLY A 110 -4.97 6.49 11.72
C GLY A 110 -5.73 5.67 10.68
N ARG A 111 -5.05 5.28 9.60
CA ARG A 111 -5.58 4.34 8.59
C ARG A 111 -4.61 3.18 8.34
N GLN A 112 -5.11 1.95 8.54
CA GLN A 112 -4.37 0.72 8.30
C GLN A 112 -5.13 -0.20 7.34
N LEU A 113 -4.53 -0.50 6.19
CA LEU A 113 -5.08 -1.45 5.22
C LEU A 113 -4.12 -2.62 5.03
N GLY A 114 -4.64 -3.85 5.07
CA GLY A 114 -3.85 -5.07 4.96
C GLY A 114 -4.44 -6.12 4.04
N VAL A 115 -3.64 -6.64 3.12
CA VAL A 115 -3.88 -7.94 2.45
C VAL A 115 -2.80 -8.94 2.80
N ALA A 116 -3.23 -10.17 3.10
CA ALA A 116 -2.35 -11.31 3.29
C ALA A 116 -2.91 -12.56 2.61
N GLY A 117 -2.05 -13.39 2.01
CA GLY A 117 -2.51 -14.64 1.39
C GLY A 117 -1.45 -15.34 0.55
N SER A 118 -1.70 -16.60 0.18
CA SER A 118 -0.73 -17.45 -0.52
C SER A 118 -0.61 -17.07 -1.99
N GLU A 119 -1.70 -17.13 -2.74
CA GLU A 119 -1.72 -16.85 -4.18
C GLU A 119 -2.84 -15.86 -4.55
N SER A 120 -2.52 -14.94 -5.46
CA SER A 120 -3.54 -14.09 -6.09
C SER A 120 -3.08 -13.49 -7.40
N GLU A 121 -3.93 -13.39 -8.42
CA GLU A 121 -3.55 -12.65 -9.65
C GLU A 121 -3.31 -11.18 -9.30
N SER A 122 -4.24 -10.53 -8.61
CA SER A 122 -4.20 -9.09 -8.36
C SER A 122 -4.50 -8.67 -6.92
N ARG A 123 -3.67 -7.77 -6.37
CA ARG A 123 -3.90 -7.12 -5.08
C ARG A 123 -3.74 -5.62 -5.15
N GLN A 124 -4.78 -4.90 -4.74
CA GLN A 124 -4.85 -3.45 -4.78
C GLN A 124 -5.28 -2.89 -3.42
N LEU A 125 -4.48 -1.98 -2.87
CA LEU A 125 -4.86 -1.21 -1.67
C LEU A 125 -4.73 0.28 -1.99
N GLY A 126 -5.78 1.02 -1.65
CA GLY A 126 -5.85 2.46 -1.80
C GLY A 126 -6.32 3.12 -0.50
N ALA A 127 -5.58 4.14 -0.05
CA ALA A 127 -6.05 5.06 0.98
C ALA A 127 -5.95 6.50 0.49
N ALA A 128 -7.00 7.29 0.67
CA ALA A 128 -7.03 8.71 0.33
C ALA A 128 -7.72 9.50 1.44
N GLY A 129 -7.26 10.71 1.69
CA GLY A 129 -7.91 11.69 2.55
C GLY A 129 -7.20 13.03 2.54
N SER A 130 -7.84 14.04 3.12
CA SER A 130 -7.27 15.39 3.18
C SER A 130 -6.27 15.45 4.33
N GLU A 131 -6.73 15.23 5.56
CA GLU A 131 -5.92 15.35 6.77
C GLU A 131 -5.91 13.99 7.49
N SER A 132 -4.75 13.36 7.66
CA SER A 132 -4.69 12.12 8.44
C SER A 132 -3.32 11.83 9.04
N GLU A 133 -3.17 11.76 10.35
CA GLU A 133 -1.87 11.65 11.05
C GLU A 133 -1.06 10.36 10.75
N GLY A 134 -1.64 9.36 10.08
CA GLY A 134 -0.87 8.22 9.60
C GLY A 134 -1.60 7.28 8.65
N ARG A 135 -0.91 6.85 7.58
CA ARG A 135 -1.41 5.85 6.63
C ARG A 135 -0.44 4.70 6.44
N HIS A 136 -0.87 3.49 6.78
CA HIS A 136 -0.11 2.25 6.62
C HIS A 136 -0.84 1.27 5.71
N LEU A 137 -0.25 0.97 4.54
CA LEU A 137 -0.79 -0.05 3.64
C LEU A 137 0.20 -1.20 3.54
N ARG A 138 -0.28 -2.43 3.74
CA ARG A 138 0.54 -3.64 3.71
C ARG A 138 -0.04 -4.69 2.78
N ALA A 139 0.76 -5.15 1.83
CA ALA A 139 0.47 -6.33 1.02
C ALA A 139 1.54 -7.40 1.18
N ALA A 140 1.15 -8.59 1.64
CA ALA A 140 2.06 -9.72 1.84
C ALA A 140 1.53 -11.04 1.26
N GLY A 141 2.40 -11.87 0.69
CA GLY A 141 2.01 -13.17 0.14
C GLY A 141 3.09 -13.85 -0.67
N SER A 142 2.91 -15.12 -1.00
CA SER A 142 3.94 -15.93 -1.67
C SER A 142 4.00 -15.66 -3.17
N LYS A 143 2.88 -15.77 -3.87
CA LYS A 143 2.78 -15.60 -5.32
C LYS A 143 1.69 -14.60 -5.67
N CYS A 144 1.98 -13.70 -6.61
CA CYS A 144 0.96 -12.81 -7.14
C CYS A 144 1.44 -12.15 -8.43
N GLU A 145 0.63 -12.08 -9.48
CA GLU A 145 1.06 -11.39 -10.72
C GLU A 145 1.25 -9.90 -10.45
N SER A 146 0.28 -9.23 -9.82
CA SER A 146 0.27 -7.77 -9.69
C SER A 146 -0.07 -7.27 -8.29
N ARG A 147 0.81 -6.43 -7.72
CA ARG A 147 0.60 -5.73 -6.44
C ARG A 147 0.69 -4.22 -6.57
N GLN A 148 -0.36 -3.54 -6.09
CA GLN A 148 -0.53 -2.10 -6.17
C GLN A 148 -0.86 -1.54 -4.79
N LEU A 149 -0.04 -0.62 -4.28
CA LEU A 149 -0.31 0.14 -3.06
C LEU A 149 -0.27 1.63 -3.38
N ARG A 150 -1.35 2.35 -3.09
CA ARG A 150 -1.45 3.80 -3.29
C ARG A 150 -1.95 4.50 -2.04
N ALA A 151 -1.21 5.50 -1.57
CA ALA A 151 -1.68 6.39 -0.50
C ALA A 151 -1.59 7.86 -0.92
N ALA A 152 -2.69 8.59 -0.71
CA ALA A 152 -2.79 10.01 -0.95
C ALA A 152 -3.28 10.82 0.26
N GLY A 153 -2.86 12.08 0.36
CA GLY A 153 -3.26 13.04 1.41
C GLY A 153 -2.10 13.82 2.04
N SER A 154 -2.42 14.68 3.01
CA SER A 154 -1.48 15.31 3.94
C SER A 154 -0.95 14.25 4.93
N GLU A 155 0.26 14.40 5.46
CA GLU A 155 0.91 13.55 6.50
C GLU A 155 1.56 12.19 6.13
N SER A 156 2.17 11.59 7.16
CA SER A 156 2.99 10.36 7.19
C SER A 156 2.38 9.15 6.47
N ARG A 157 3.19 8.52 5.60
CA ARG A 157 2.79 7.39 4.75
C ARG A 157 3.82 6.28 4.73
N GLN A 158 3.35 5.07 5.02
CA GLN A 158 4.13 3.85 4.90
C GLN A 158 3.41 2.84 3.99
N LEU A 159 4.07 2.47 2.89
CA LEU A 159 3.57 1.44 1.97
C LEU A 159 4.53 0.26 2.01
N ARG A 160 4.05 -0.94 2.29
CA ARG A 160 4.90 -2.13 2.36
C ARG A 160 4.35 -3.27 1.52
N ALA A 161 5.09 -3.66 0.49
CA ALA A 161 4.84 -4.88 -0.27
C ALA A 161 5.94 -5.92 -0.02
N ALA A 162 5.58 -7.14 0.39
CA ALA A 162 6.52 -8.22 0.71
C ALA A 162 6.07 -9.57 0.13
N GLY A 163 6.94 -10.34 -0.52
CA GLY A 163 6.55 -11.66 -1.07
C GLY A 163 7.60 -12.33 -1.92
N SER A 164 7.48 -13.63 -2.18
CA SER A 164 8.54 -14.41 -2.84
C SER A 164 8.56 -14.21 -4.35
N GLU A 165 7.40 -14.24 -5.00
CA GLU A 165 7.29 -14.27 -6.47
C GLU A 165 6.20 -13.28 -6.91
N ASN A 166 6.55 -12.37 -7.82
CA ASN A 166 5.60 -11.38 -8.31
C ASN A 166 6.01 -10.74 -9.63
N GLU A 167 5.18 -10.73 -10.66
CA GLU A 167 5.56 -10.08 -11.92
C GLU A 167 5.71 -8.57 -11.74
N ARG A 168 4.75 -7.90 -11.08
CA ARG A 168 4.68 -6.43 -11.03
C ARG A 168 4.33 -5.86 -9.66
N ARG A 169 5.27 -5.11 -9.07
CA ARG A 169 5.06 -4.37 -7.82
C ARG A 169 5.11 -2.87 -8.04
N GLN A 170 4.02 -2.18 -7.73
CA GLN A 170 3.98 -0.72 -7.79
C GLN A 170 3.47 -0.14 -6.46
N LEU A 171 4.25 0.80 -5.93
CA LEU A 171 3.95 1.49 -4.68
C LEU A 171 4.07 2.99 -4.91
N GLY A 172 3.01 3.74 -4.61
CA GLY A 172 2.92 5.18 -4.85
C GLY A 172 2.40 5.96 -3.64
N ALA A 173 3.19 6.89 -3.12
CA ALA A 173 2.78 7.84 -2.10
C ALA A 173 2.75 9.27 -2.67
N ALA A 174 1.58 9.93 -2.68
CA ALA A 174 1.39 11.24 -3.32
C ALA A 174 0.55 12.24 -2.50
N GLY A 175 0.91 13.52 -2.46
CA GLY A 175 0.20 14.54 -1.66
C GLY A 175 1.01 15.80 -1.44
N THR A 176 0.42 16.81 -0.80
CA THR A 176 0.98 18.16 -0.64
C THR A 176 2.03 18.20 0.47
N GLU A 177 1.63 17.99 1.73
CA GLU A 177 2.46 18.12 2.94
C GLU A 177 2.72 16.78 3.61
N SER A 178 3.91 16.58 4.23
CA SER A 178 4.20 15.37 5.03
C SER A 178 5.49 15.36 5.83
N GLU A 179 5.39 14.88 7.05
CA GLU A 179 6.53 14.39 7.84
C GLU A 179 7.33 13.26 7.13
N SER A 180 6.65 12.25 6.57
CA SER A 180 7.37 11.11 5.98
C SER A 180 6.65 10.38 4.86
N ARG A 181 7.41 9.97 3.83
CA ARG A 181 6.94 9.10 2.74
C ARG A 181 7.88 7.91 2.57
N GLN A 182 7.40 6.72 2.95
CA GLN A 182 8.21 5.50 3.05
C GLN A 182 7.60 4.31 2.31
N PRO A 183 7.59 4.29 0.96
CA PRO A 183 7.25 3.09 0.23
C PRO A 183 8.43 2.10 0.19
N ARG A 184 8.14 0.84 0.51
CA ARG A 184 9.09 -0.25 0.64
C ARG A 184 8.59 -1.51 -0.05
N ALA A 185 9.34 -1.98 -1.04
CA ALA A 185 9.15 -3.27 -1.68
C ALA A 185 10.27 -4.23 -1.25
N ALA A 186 9.91 -5.42 -0.77
CA ALA A 186 10.85 -6.51 -0.47
C ALA A 186 10.36 -7.83 -1.07
N GLY A 187 11.27 -8.73 -1.45
CA GLY A 187 10.84 -10.03 -1.96
C GLY A 187 11.91 -10.83 -2.69
N GLY A 188 11.53 -11.95 -3.28
CA GLY A 188 12.37 -12.73 -4.19
C GLY A 188 12.29 -12.18 -5.62
N GLU A 189 11.86 -13.03 -6.54
CA GLU A 189 11.82 -12.79 -7.99
C GLU A 189 10.70 -11.81 -8.38
N SER A 190 11.01 -10.86 -9.27
CA SER A 190 10.00 -10.02 -9.91
C SER A 190 10.44 -9.46 -11.26
N GLU A 191 9.57 -9.42 -12.26
CA GLU A 191 9.91 -8.73 -13.52
C GLU A 191 10.10 -7.23 -13.28
N SER A 192 9.19 -6.59 -12.54
CA SER A 192 9.22 -5.14 -12.35
C SER A 192 8.90 -4.68 -10.94
N ARG A 193 9.70 -3.73 -10.44
CA ARG A 193 9.50 -3.04 -9.16
C ARG A 193 9.54 -1.54 -9.37
N GLN A 194 8.42 -0.87 -9.12
CA GLN A 194 8.28 0.58 -9.21
C GLN A 194 7.88 1.18 -7.87
N LEU A 195 8.67 2.13 -7.37
CA LEU A 195 8.41 2.88 -6.14
C LEU A 195 8.40 4.36 -6.46
N THR A 196 7.32 5.05 -6.12
CA THR A 196 7.20 6.50 -6.33
C THR A 196 6.80 7.21 -5.05
N ALA A 197 7.50 8.28 -4.71
CA ALA A 197 7.04 9.28 -3.74
C ALA A 197 7.05 10.67 -4.41
N ALA A 198 5.88 11.29 -4.53
CA ALA A 198 5.69 12.55 -5.26
C ALA A 198 4.89 13.56 -4.42
N GLY A 199 5.23 14.86 -4.41
CA GLY A 199 4.51 15.84 -3.59
C GLY A 199 5.23 17.16 -3.37
N SER A 200 4.56 18.18 -2.83
CA SER A 200 5.12 19.53 -2.70
C SER A 200 6.18 19.61 -1.61
N GLU A 201 5.84 19.34 -0.36
CA GLU A 201 6.75 19.47 0.79
C GLU A 201 6.81 18.16 1.59
N SER A 202 8.01 17.81 2.08
CA SER A 202 8.18 16.71 3.05
C SER A 202 9.51 16.75 3.79
N GLU A 203 9.53 16.47 5.10
CA GLU A 203 10.79 16.27 5.85
C GLU A 203 11.59 15.09 5.26
N SER A 204 10.92 13.96 4.98
CA SER A 204 11.64 12.76 4.54
C SER A 204 10.94 11.93 3.46
N ARG A 205 11.72 11.57 2.42
CA ARG A 205 11.30 10.63 1.36
C ARG A 205 12.27 9.47 1.27
N GLN A 206 11.84 8.29 1.73
CA GLN A 206 12.67 7.08 1.75
C GLN A 206 12.04 5.99 0.89
N LEU A 207 12.59 5.75 -0.30
CA LEU A 207 12.16 4.65 -1.17
C LEU A 207 13.10 3.47 -0.94
N ARG A 208 12.57 2.27 -0.67
CA ARG A 208 13.42 1.08 -0.52
C ARG A 208 12.91 -0.10 -1.33
N ALA A 209 13.70 -0.51 -2.33
CA ALA A 209 13.55 -1.79 -3.03
C ALA A 209 14.60 -2.78 -2.52
N ALA A 210 14.18 -3.95 -2.05
CA ALA A 210 15.05 -5.06 -1.69
C ALA A 210 14.59 -6.36 -2.37
N GLY A 211 15.52 -7.22 -2.78
CA GLY A 211 15.16 -8.59 -3.17
C GLY A 211 16.16 -9.33 -4.05
N SER A 212 16.05 -10.64 -4.13
CA SER A 212 17.02 -11.50 -4.84
C SER A 212 17.13 -11.13 -6.32
N GLU A 213 16.08 -11.30 -7.12
CA GLU A 213 16.16 -11.17 -8.58
C GLU A 213 15.12 -10.19 -9.12
N SER A 214 15.48 -9.29 -10.05
CA SER A 214 14.48 -8.56 -10.84
C SER A 214 14.96 -8.01 -12.18
N GLU A 215 14.17 -8.14 -13.26
CA GLU A 215 14.51 -7.54 -14.56
C GLU A 215 14.65 -6.02 -14.48
N SER A 216 13.71 -5.35 -13.80
CA SER A 216 13.65 -3.89 -13.73
C SER A 216 13.32 -3.33 -12.35
N ARG A 217 14.12 -2.37 -11.87
CA ARG A 217 13.86 -1.61 -10.63
C ARG A 217 13.88 -0.12 -10.88
N GLN A 218 12.76 0.56 -10.63
CA GLN A 218 12.63 2.01 -10.77
C GLN A 218 12.17 2.64 -9.45
N LEU A 219 12.97 3.56 -8.91
CA LEU A 219 12.62 4.33 -7.72
C LEU A 219 12.64 5.82 -8.07
N ARG A 220 11.51 6.51 -7.92
CA ARG A 220 11.35 7.93 -8.23
C ARG A 220 10.88 8.73 -7.03
N ALA A 221 11.74 9.59 -6.49
CA ALA A 221 11.40 10.59 -5.50
C ALA A 221 11.33 11.97 -6.18
N ALA A 222 10.15 12.57 -6.28
CA ALA A 222 9.93 13.85 -6.95
C ALA A 222 9.17 14.83 -6.04
N GLY A 223 9.43 16.13 -6.14
CA GLY A 223 8.74 17.13 -5.31
C GLY A 223 9.47 18.45 -5.19
N SER A 224 8.83 19.51 -4.72
CA SER A 224 9.42 20.86 -4.64
C SER A 224 10.44 20.94 -3.51
N GLU A 225 10.00 20.74 -2.26
CA GLU A 225 10.78 20.95 -1.03
C GLU A 225 10.93 19.63 -0.27
N SER A 226 12.15 19.30 0.19
CA SER A 226 12.34 18.22 1.19
C SER A 226 13.69 18.28 1.91
N GLU A 227 13.74 18.08 3.23
CA GLU A 227 15.01 17.95 3.97
C GLU A 227 15.83 16.75 3.44
N SER A 228 15.19 15.60 3.22
CA SER A 228 15.90 14.37 2.83
C SER A 228 15.22 13.53 1.75
N ARG A 229 15.99 13.11 0.73
CA ARG A 229 15.57 12.17 -0.32
C ARG A 229 16.54 10.99 -0.43
N GLN A 230 16.03 9.79 -0.16
CA GLN A 230 16.83 8.58 0.03
C GLN A 230 16.24 7.39 -0.73
N PRO A 231 16.32 7.32 -2.07
CA PRO A 231 15.99 6.11 -2.80
C PRO A 231 17.13 5.09 -2.71
N ARG A 232 16.80 3.89 -2.23
CA ARG A 232 17.73 2.77 -2.03
C ARG A 232 17.24 1.49 -2.71
N ALA A 233 18.03 0.97 -3.63
CA ALA A 233 17.88 -0.37 -4.19
C ALA A 233 18.96 -1.31 -3.61
N ALA A 234 18.59 -2.49 -3.16
CA ALA A 234 19.53 -3.52 -2.70
C ALA A 234 19.07 -4.92 -3.10
N GLY A 235 19.98 -5.88 -3.26
CA GLY A 235 19.62 -7.27 -3.53
C GLY A 235 20.54 -7.97 -4.52
N GLY A 236 20.12 -9.12 -5.03
CA GLY A 236 20.87 -9.92 -6.02
C GLY A 236 20.77 -9.34 -7.43
N GLU A 237 20.60 -10.18 -8.45
CA GLU A 237 20.76 -9.78 -9.84
C GLU A 237 19.62 -8.86 -10.32
N SER A 238 19.98 -7.86 -11.14
CA SER A 238 19.01 -7.12 -11.95
C SER A 238 19.59 -6.79 -13.32
N GLU A 239 18.73 -6.78 -14.35
CA GLU A 239 19.10 -6.33 -15.70
C GLU A 239 19.05 -4.80 -15.84
N SER A 240 18.18 -4.11 -15.07
CA SER A 240 18.14 -2.65 -15.09
C SER A 240 17.75 -2.02 -13.75
N ARG A 241 18.44 -0.93 -13.40
CA ARG A 241 18.20 -0.15 -12.18
C ARG A 241 18.16 1.35 -12.49
N GLN A 242 17.08 2.00 -12.09
CA GLN A 242 16.91 3.44 -12.24
C GLN A 242 16.53 4.06 -10.88
N LEU A 243 17.37 4.96 -10.38
CA LEU A 243 17.06 5.80 -9.20
C LEU A 243 17.01 7.26 -9.65
N ARG A 244 15.87 7.91 -9.41
CA ARG A 244 15.66 9.32 -9.71
C ARG A 244 15.25 10.09 -8.47
N ALA A 245 15.99 11.14 -8.16
CA ALA A 245 15.61 12.15 -7.16
C ALA A 245 15.60 13.53 -7.81
N ALA A 246 14.41 14.11 -7.98
CA ALA A 246 14.23 15.40 -8.66
C ALA A 246 13.40 16.37 -7.81
N GLY A 247 13.76 17.65 -7.80
CA GLY A 247 13.08 18.67 -7.02
C GLY A 247 13.84 19.98 -6.97
N SER A 248 13.14 21.07 -6.64
CA SER A 248 13.70 22.42 -6.60
C SER A 248 14.65 22.58 -5.43
N GLU A 249 14.23 22.24 -4.21
CA GLU A 249 15.06 22.42 -3.01
C GLU A 249 15.11 21.15 -2.16
N SER A 250 16.33 20.74 -1.79
CA SER A 250 16.54 19.70 -0.77
C SER A 250 17.89 19.82 -0.10
N GLU A 251 17.91 19.70 1.24
CA GLU A 251 19.15 19.74 2.01
C GLU A 251 20.03 18.51 1.76
N SER A 252 19.42 17.33 1.62
CA SER A 252 20.15 16.06 1.49
C SER A 252 19.54 15.10 0.45
N ARG A 253 20.37 14.62 -0.48
CA ARG A 253 19.99 13.59 -1.47
C ARG A 253 21.01 12.46 -1.49
N GLN A 254 20.58 11.22 -1.27
CA GLN A 254 21.45 10.05 -1.44
C GLN A 254 20.74 8.97 -2.25
N LEU A 255 21.32 8.62 -3.39
CA LEU A 255 20.94 7.46 -4.18
C LEU A 255 21.85 6.30 -3.77
N ARG A 256 21.30 5.14 -3.38
CA ARG A 256 22.12 3.97 -3.02
C ARG A 256 21.67 2.72 -3.76
N ALA A 257 22.61 2.07 -4.43
CA ALA A 257 22.41 0.76 -5.05
C ALA A 257 23.44 -0.24 -4.51
N ALA A 258 23.03 -1.48 -4.25
CA ALA A 258 23.92 -2.58 -3.90
C ALA A 258 23.40 -3.89 -4.53
N GLY A 259 24.30 -4.73 -5.04
CA GLY A 259 23.97 -6.01 -5.68
C GLY A 259 24.82 -6.34 -6.89
N SER A 260 24.72 -7.57 -7.37
CA SER A 260 25.31 -7.98 -8.64
C SER A 260 24.43 -7.51 -9.81
N GLU A 261 25.03 -7.14 -10.93
CA GLU A 261 24.33 -6.67 -12.12
C GLU A 261 24.60 -7.63 -13.28
N ARG A 262 23.55 -8.02 -13.99
CA ARG A 262 23.68 -8.87 -15.18
C ARG A 262 23.68 -7.96 -16.41
N ALA A 263 24.85 -7.79 -17.06
CA ALA A 263 25.04 -7.11 -18.36
C ALA A 263 24.09 -5.91 -18.64
N GLY A 264 23.80 -5.12 -17.61
CA GLY A 264 22.61 -4.29 -17.51
C GLY A 264 22.93 -2.81 -17.42
N SER A 265 21.98 -1.95 -17.77
CA SER A 265 22.15 -0.49 -17.70
C SER A 265 21.68 0.06 -16.34
N SER A 266 22.56 0.79 -15.65
CA SER A 266 22.23 1.54 -14.45
C SER A 266 22.19 3.04 -14.75
N GLU A 267 21.07 3.68 -14.45
CA GLU A 267 20.87 5.13 -14.64
C GLU A 267 20.51 5.82 -13.32
N TRP A 268 21.33 6.80 -12.94
CA TRP A 268 21.12 7.61 -11.75
C TRP A 268 20.93 9.06 -12.16
N GLN A 269 19.78 9.64 -11.82
CA GLN A 269 19.50 11.04 -12.10
C GLN A 269 19.14 11.78 -10.81
N ALA A 270 20.08 12.61 -10.35
CA ALA A 270 19.83 13.64 -9.36
C ALA A 270 19.82 15.00 -10.08
N VAL A 271 18.66 15.64 -10.19
CA VAL A 271 18.55 17.00 -10.75
C VAL A 271 18.50 17.96 -9.57
N SER A 272 19.57 18.74 -9.40
CA SER A 272 19.73 19.73 -8.32
C SER A 272 20.41 20.99 -8.86
N GLU A 273 19.94 22.16 -8.45
CA GLU A 273 20.78 23.35 -8.33
C GLU A 273 21.38 23.35 -6.90
N SER A 274 22.35 22.47 -6.61
CA SER A 274 23.39 22.61 -5.55
C SER A 274 24.10 21.28 -5.23
N ARG A 275 25.42 21.37 -5.06
CA ARG A 275 26.42 20.28 -4.99
C ARG A 275 26.51 19.64 -3.61
N GLN A 276 26.47 18.30 -3.51
CA GLN A 276 27.47 17.41 -2.89
C GLN A 276 27.18 15.95 -3.33
N LEU A 277 28.07 15.35 -4.12
CA LEU A 277 28.05 13.92 -4.48
C LEU A 277 29.08 13.21 -3.59
N SER A 278 28.67 12.22 -2.80
CA SER A 278 29.59 11.34 -2.08
C SER A 278 29.58 9.96 -2.74
N GLU A 279 30.60 9.70 -3.55
CA GLU A 279 30.95 8.38 -4.07
C GLU A 279 31.50 7.52 -2.94
N ALA A 280 30.85 6.39 -2.65
CA ALA A 280 31.44 5.33 -1.84
C ALA A 280 31.59 4.11 -2.76
N GLY A 281 32.84 3.84 -3.15
CA GLY A 281 33.18 2.88 -4.18
C GLY A 281 33.09 1.41 -3.77
N SER A 282 33.20 0.57 -4.78
CA SER A 282 33.87 -0.72 -4.70
C SER A 282 34.41 -1.04 -6.09
N GLU A 283 35.74 -1.00 -6.20
CA GLU A 283 36.52 -1.59 -7.28
C GLU A 283 36.12 -3.05 -7.50
N ILE A 284 36.00 -3.44 -8.77
CA ILE A 284 36.12 -4.82 -9.20
C ILE A 284 37.50 -4.89 -9.85
N GLU A 285 38.50 -5.40 -9.13
CA GLU A 285 39.67 -5.99 -9.77
C GLU A 285 39.34 -7.44 -10.18
N LEU A 286 39.90 -7.82 -11.33
CA LEU A 286 39.78 -9.12 -12.01
C LEU A 286 40.35 -10.28 -11.18
#